data_AF-A0A176NKS3-F1
#
_entry.id   AF-A0A176NKS3-F1
#
_cell.length_a   1.000
_cell.length_b   1.000
_cell.length_c   1.000
_cell.angle_alpha   90.00
_cell.angle_beta   90.00
_cell.angle_gamma   90.00
#
_symmetry.space_group_name_H-M   'P 1'
#
loop_
_entity.id
_entity.type
_entity.pdbx_description
1 polymer ?
#
loop_
_entity_poly.entity_id
_entity_poly.type
_entity_poly.pdbx_seq_one_letter_code
_entity_poly.pdbx_strand_id
1 'polypeptide(L)'
;MKSIFLALALISTLAHATEDTEPNPCDEVENDVQTLACSAYGKTAAEQLLGENLQSLNERLQTRYASDKAQLNDITTKLKAAQQLWQKQREADCAIAAFPAKPGSEAYKIAENDCMAQVSDDRSEFLESIGQE
;
A
#
# COMPACT_ATOMS: atom_id res chain seq x y z
N MET A 1 9.48 17.51 -63.77
CA MET A 1 10.57 17.99 -62.86
C MET A 1 9.91 18.91 -61.86
N LYS A 2 9.91 18.75 -60.53
CA LYS A 2 10.65 17.92 -59.56
C LYS A 2 9.62 17.64 -58.44
N SER A 3 9.43 16.39 -58.03
CA SER A 3 8.59 16.07 -56.88
C SER A 3 9.39 16.35 -55.60
N ILE A 4 8.92 17.29 -54.77
CA ILE A 4 9.52 17.58 -53.46
C ILE A 4 8.89 16.61 -52.46
N PHE A 5 9.65 15.60 -52.04
CA PHE A 5 9.30 14.75 -50.91
C PHE A 5 9.69 15.48 -49.62
N LEU A 6 8.70 15.85 -48.80
CA LEU A 6 8.90 16.29 -47.42
C LEU A 6 8.95 15.03 -46.53
N ALA A 7 10.13 14.67 -46.04
CA ALA A 7 10.28 13.66 -45.01
C ALA A 7 10.08 14.30 -43.63
N LEU A 8 8.96 14.02 -42.96
CA LEU A 8 8.81 14.31 -41.54
C LEU A 8 9.61 13.26 -40.75
N ALA A 9 10.75 13.66 -40.21
CA ALA A 9 11.43 12.89 -39.17
C ALA A 9 10.71 13.12 -37.84
N LEU A 10 9.91 12.14 -37.40
CA LEU A 10 9.46 12.07 -36.01
C LEU A 10 10.66 11.63 -35.16
N ILE A 11 11.30 12.60 -34.51
CA ILE A 11 12.23 12.31 -33.43
C ILE A 11 11.39 12.01 -32.20
N SER A 12 11.04 10.73 -32.01
CA SER A 12 10.44 10.27 -30.76
C SER A 12 11.53 10.31 -29.69
N THR A 13 11.56 11.36 -28.89
CA THR A 13 12.31 11.37 -27.63
C THR A 13 11.64 10.35 -26.70
N LEU A 14 12.19 9.13 -26.67
CA LEU A 14 11.95 8.18 -25.59
C LEU A 14 12.54 8.81 -24.32
N ALA A 15 11.72 9.55 -23.59
CA ALA A 15 12.01 9.88 -22.21
C ALA A 15 12.05 8.54 -21.45
N HIS A 16 13.23 7.99 -21.25
CA HIS A 16 13.42 6.99 -20.22
C HIS A 16 13.22 7.73 -18.90
N ALA A 17 12.07 7.52 -18.26
CA ALA A 17 11.94 7.80 -16.86
C ALA A 17 12.90 6.83 -16.16
N THR A 18 14.13 7.27 -15.92
CA THR A 18 14.93 6.70 -14.84
C THR A 18 14.29 7.23 -13.58
N GLU A 19 13.29 6.51 -13.08
CA GLU A 19 12.92 6.67 -11.68
C GLU A 19 14.17 6.27 -10.90
N ASP A 20 14.88 7.27 -10.35
CA ASP A 20 15.92 7.07 -9.35
C ASP A 20 15.22 6.59 -8.06
N THR A 21 14.64 5.40 -8.11
CA THR A 21 14.22 4.67 -6.92
C THR A 21 15.48 4.15 -6.26
N GLU A 22 15.72 4.54 -5.01
CA GLU A 22 16.79 3.93 -4.22
C GLU A 22 16.62 2.41 -4.25
N PRO A 23 17.71 1.64 -4.49
CA PRO A 23 17.63 0.19 -4.51
C PRO A 23 16.98 -0.32 -3.22
N ASN A 24 15.92 -1.10 -3.35
CA ASN A 24 15.24 -1.73 -2.23
C ASN A 24 15.53 -3.25 -2.19
N PRO A 25 15.29 -3.92 -1.04
CA PRO A 25 15.63 -5.34 -0.88
C PRO A 25 14.90 -6.30 -1.83
N CYS A 26 13.87 -5.84 -2.56
CA CYS A 26 13.11 -6.63 -3.52
C CYS A 26 13.65 -6.56 -4.96
N ASP A 27 14.59 -5.66 -5.27
CA ASP A 27 15.04 -5.42 -6.65
C ASP A 27 15.95 -6.54 -7.19
N GLU A 28 16.57 -7.34 -6.31
CA GLU A 28 17.47 -8.43 -6.66
C GLU A 28 17.26 -9.66 -5.73
N VAL A 29 16.05 -10.21 -5.67
CA VAL A 29 15.79 -11.41 -4.84
C VAL A 29 16.38 -12.66 -5.51
N GLU A 30 17.55 -13.10 -5.06
CA GLU A 30 18.26 -14.30 -5.53
C GLU A 30 18.29 -15.45 -4.50
N ASN A 31 18.02 -15.16 -3.23
CA ASN A 31 18.06 -16.16 -2.14
C ASN A 31 17.03 -15.88 -1.02
N ASP A 32 16.94 -16.82 -0.07
CA ASP A 32 15.97 -16.80 1.03
C ASP A 32 16.15 -15.60 1.98
N VAL A 33 17.38 -15.09 2.17
CA VAL A 33 17.63 -13.89 3.00
C VAL A 33 17.05 -12.65 2.33
N GLN A 34 17.25 -12.50 1.02
CA GLN A 34 16.64 -11.41 0.25
C GLN A 34 15.11 -11.55 0.20
N THR A 35 14.58 -12.78 0.19
CA THR A 35 13.14 -13.04 0.27
C THR A 35 12.56 -12.56 1.61
N LEU A 36 13.23 -12.88 2.73
CA LEU A 36 12.84 -12.38 4.05
C LEU A 36 12.93 -10.86 4.14
N ALA A 37 14.03 -10.26 3.67
CA ALA A 37 14.20 -8.81 3.68
C ALA A 37 13.15 -8.10 2.83
N CYS A 38 12.86 -8.61 1.64
CA CYS A 38 11.82 -8.08 0.76
C CYS A 38 10.42 -8.17 1.39
N SER A 39 10.05 -9.32 1.99
CA SER A 39 8.75 -9.45 2.67
C SER A 39 8.58 -8.43 3.80
N ALA A 40 9.64 -8.20 4.60
CA ALA A 40 9.61 -7.22 5.68
C ALA A 40 9.51 -5.78 5.16
N TYR A 41 10.19 -5.47 4.06
CA TYR A 41 10.10 -4.19 3.37
C TYR A 41 8.68 -3.96 2.83
N GLY A 42 8.12 -4.94 2.10
CA GLY A 42 6.77 -4.87 1.54
C GLY A 42 5.69 -4.65 2.61
N LYS A 43 5.77 -5.40 3.72
CA LYS A 43 4.90 -5.17 4.89
C LYS A 43 5.01 -3.72 5.38
N THR A 44 6.23 -3.22 5.56
CA THR A 44 6.45 -1.87 6.10
C THR A 44 5.89 -0.81 5.17
N ALA A 45 6.09 -0.96 3.85
CA ALA A 45 5.55 -0.05 2.85
C ALA A 45 4.02 -0.05 2.84
N ALA A 46 3.39 -1.22 2.86
CA ALA A 46 1.93 -1.36 2.92
C ALA A 46 1.33 -0.77 4.23
N GLU A 47 2.00 -0.96 5.37
CA GLU A 47 1.59 -0.36 6.64
C GLU A 47 1.74 1.16 6.66
N GLN A 48 2.77 1.69 5.99
CA GLN A 48 2.95 3.13 5.81
C GLN A 48 1.83 3.70 4.93
N LEU A 49 1.57 3.11 3.76
CA LEU A 49 0.49 3.53 2.86
C LEU A 49 -0.87 3.50 3.56
N LEU A 50 -1.13 2.47 4.36
CA LEU A 50 -2.33 2.38 5.18
C LEU A 50 -2.45 3.54 6.18
N GLY A 51 -1.35 3.91 6.81
CA GLY A 51 -1.28 5.06 7.73
C GLY A 51 -1.60 6.37 7.01
N GLU A 52 -1.01 6.58 5.84
CA GLU A 52 -1.24 7.74 4.98
C GLU A 52 -2.71 7.82 4.54
N ASN A 53 -3.29 6.71 4.09
CA ASN A 53 -4.69 6.65 3.67
C ASN A 53 -5.69 6.85 4.80
N LEU A 54 -5.38 6.37 6.00
CA LEU A 54 -6.18 6.67 7.19
C LEU A 54 -6.12 8.16 7.54
N GLN A 55 -4.95 8.79 7.44
CA GLN A 55 -4.81 10.23 7.64
C GLN A 55 -5.63 11.00 6.61
N SER A 56 -5.47 10.69 5.31
CA SER A 56 -6.22 11.33 4.24
C SER A 56 -7.73 11.17 4.40
N LEU A 57 -8.21 10.00 4.85
CA LEU A 57 -9.64 9.82 5.17
C LEU A 57 -10.09 10.76 6.30
N ASN A 58 -9.31 10.88 7.38
CA ASN A 58 -9.65 11.79 8.47
C ASN A 58 -9.72 13.24 7.99
N GLU A 59 -8.78 13.67 7.13
CA GLU A 59 -8.79 15.01 6.53
C GLU A 59 -10.04 15.22 5.66
N ARG A 60 -10.40 14.26 4.79
CA ARG A 60 -11.64 14.32 4.00
C ARG A 60 -12.88 14.45 4.87
N LEU A 61 -12.97 13.66 5.94
CA LEU A 61 -14.09 13.72 6.88
C LEU A 61 -14.15 15.08 7.60
N GLN A 62 -13.01 15.61 8.04
CA GLN A 62 -12.92 16.94 8.67
C GLN A 62 -13.42 18.04 7.73
N THR A 63 -13.00 18.03 6.47
CA THR A 63 -13.46 19.00 5.48
C THR A 63 -14.95 18.87 5.21
N ARG A 64 -15.45 17.65 4.98
CA ARG A 64 -16.87 17.42 4.62
C ARG A 64 -17.83 17.78 5.76
N TYR A 65 -17.47 17.46 7.01
CA TYR A 65 -18.34 17.64 8.17
C TYR A 65 -17.92 18.81 9.07
N ALA A 66 -17.15 19.78 8.56
CA ALA A 66 -16.64 20.91 9.33
C ALA A 66 -17.74 21.72 10.05
N SER A 67 -18.92 21.80 9.44
CA SER A 67 -20.09 22.52 9.97
C SER A 67 -20.98 21.66 10.89
N ASP A 68 -20.86 20.34 10.84
CA ASP A 68 -21.58 19.39 11.72
C ASP A 68 -20.59 18.63 12.61
N LYS A 69 -20.22 19.27 13.72
CA LYS A 69 -19.27 18.73 14.68
C LYS A 69 -19.76 17.43 15.33
N ALA A 70 -21.07 17.24 15.47
CA ALA A 70 -21.62 16.04 16.07
C ALA A 70 -21.44 14.85 15.12
N GLN A 71 -21.76 15.04 13.83
CA GLN A 71 -21.56 14.03 12.80
C GLN A 71 -20.08 13.71 12.59
N LEU A 72 -19.20 14.72 12.55
CA LEU A 72 -17.75 14.54 12.44
C LEU A 72 -17.20 13.68 13.60
N ASN A 73 -17.61 13.99 14.83
CA ASN A 73 -17.15 13.25 16.00
C ASN A 73 -17.66 11.80 16.00
N ASP A 74 -18.90 11.57 15.59
CA ASP A 74 -19.48 10.24 15.49
C ASP A 74 -18.73 9.36 14.47
N ILE A 75 -18.51 9.86 13.24
CA ILE A 75 -17.84 9.06 12.20
C ILE A 75 -16.37 8.81 12.51
N THR A 76 -15.64 9.80 13.03
CA THR A 76 -14.21 9.63 13.37
C THR A 76 -14.02 8.68 14.57
N THR A 77 -14.94 8.69 15.54
CA THR A 77 -14.94 7.71 16.64
C THR A 77 -15.15 6.28 16.12
N LYS A 78 -16.12 6.09 15.22
CA LYS A 78 -16.39 4.78 14.60
C LYS A 78 -15.20 4.29 13.76
N LEU A 79 -14.61 5.19 12.95
CA LEU A 79 -13.44 4.88 12.14
C LEU A 79 -12.27 4.40 13.01
N LYS A 80 -11.98 5.12 14.11
CA LYS A 80 -10.92 4.74 15.05
C LYS A 80 -11.16 3.37 15.66
N ALA A 81 -12.39 3.11 16.14
CA ALA A 81 -12.75 1.83 16.72
C ALA A 81 -12.64 0.68 15.70
N ALA A 82 -13.14 0.90 14.47
CA ALA A 82 -13.06 -0.08 13.39
C ALA A 82 -11.61 -0.39 13.00
N GLN A 83 -10.73 0.62 12.93
CA GLN A 83 -9.32 0.42 12.62
C GLN A 83 -8.60 -0.41 13.70
N GLN A 84 -8.89 -0.16 14.98
CA GLN A 84 -8.33 -0.96 16.08
C GLN A 84 -8.79 -2.42 16.06
N LEU A 85 -10.04 -2.67 15.70
CA LEU A 85 -10.57 -4.02 15.55
C LEU A 85 -9.96 -4.73 14.34
N TRP A 86 -9.86 -4.03 13.21
CA TRP A 86 -9.25 -4.55 11.99
C TRP A 86 -7.79 -4.95 12.21
N GLN A 87 -7.00 -4.16 12.96
CA GLN A 87 -5.61 -4.51 13.28
C GLN A 87 -5.50 -5.85 14.01
N LYS A 88 -6.37 -6.09 15.00
CA LYS A 88 -6.41 -7.36 15.74
C LYS A 88 -6.84 -8.52 14.86
N GLN A 89 -7.82 -8.29 13.99
CA GLN A 89 -8.26 -9.31 13.03
C GLN A 89 -7.11 -9.66 12.07
N ARG A 90 -6.43 -8.67 11.50
CA ARG A 90 -5.26 -8.86 10.65
C ARG A 90 -4.20 -9.72 11.32
N GLU A 91 -3.82 -9.40 12.56
CA GLU A 91 -2.83 -10.17 13.30
C GLU A 91 -3.26 -11.63 13.49
N ALA A 92 -4.52 -11.87 13.84
CA ALA A 92 -5.05 -13.22 14.00
C ALA A 92 -5.10 -13.99 12.67
N ASP A 93 -5.58 -13.37 11.61
CA ASP A 93 -5.72 -13.98 10.29
C ASP A 93 -4.34 -14.28 9.67
N CYS A 94 -3.36 -13.38 9.82
CA CYS A 94 -2.01 -13.60 9.27
C CYS A 94 -1.19 -14.63 10.04
N ALA A 95 -1.41 -14.78 11.35
CA ALA A 95 -0.85 -15.90 12.11
C ALA A 95 -1.38 -17.26 11.61
N ILE A 96 -2.64 -17.30 11.12
CA ILE A 96 -3.23 -18.49 10.51
C ILE A 96 -2.70 -18.69 9.08
N ALA A 97 -2.60 -17.63 8.28
CA ALA A 97 -2.12 -17.69 6.90
C ALA A 97 -0.68 -18.24 6.79
N ALA A 98 0.14 -18.05 7.83
CA ALA A 98 1.47 -18.61 7.90
C ALA A 98 1.52 -20.14 8.12
N PHE A 99 0.40 -20.81 8.37
CA PHE A 99 0.35 -22.27 8.51
C PHE A 99 0.65 -22.99 7.18
N PRO A 100 1.48 -24.07 7.16
CA PRO A 100 1.98 -24.85 8.30
C PRO A 100 3.37 -24.44 8.80
N ALA A 101 3.89 -23.27 8.41
CA ALA A 101 5.22 -22.86 8.83
C ALA A 101 5.30 -22.73 10.35
N LYS A 102 6.42 -23.17 10.93
CA LYS A 102 6.65 -23.11 12.38
C LYS A 102 6.77 -21.65 12.84
N PRO A 103 5.99 -21.20 13.84
CA PRO A 103 6.14 -19.87 14.42
C PRO A 103 7.59 -19.50 14.73
N GLY A 104 8.01 -18.34 14.23
CA GLY A 104 9.36 -17.80 14.40
C GLY A 104 10.40 -18.27 13.37
N SER A 105 10.09 -19.24 12.50
CA SER A 105 10.95 -19.58 11.35
C SER A 105 10.96 -18.48 10.29
N GLU A 106 11.93 -18.51 9.37
CA GLU A 106 11.97 -17.57 8.24
C GLU A 106 10.73 -17.72 7.34
N ALA A 107 10.34 -18.95 7.01
CA ALA A 107 9.14 -19.22 6.21
C ALA A 107 7.85 -18.69 6.89
N TYR A 108 7.75 -18.79 8.21
CA TYR A 108 6.62 -18.21 8.94
C TYR A 108 6.62 -16.68 8.85
N LYS A 109 7.78 -16.04 9.05
CA LYS A 109 7.90 -14.58 8.98
C LYS A 109 7.61 -14.04 7.58
N ILE A 110 8.08 -14.72 6.54
CA ILE A 110 7.79 -14.35 5.15
C ILE A 110 6.27 -14.42 4.92
N ALA A 111 5.64 -15.55 5.22
CA ALA A 111 4.20 -15.72 5.01
C ALA A 111 3.35 -14.74 5.85
N GLU A 112 3.75 -14.46 7.09
CA GLU A 112 3.09 -13.48 7.95
C GLU A 112 3.26 -12.05 7.40
N ASN A 113 4.47 -11.67 6.95
CA ASN A 113 4.72 -10.36 6.35
C ASN A 113 3.92 -10.16 5.06
N ASP A 114 3.94 -11.15 4.17
CA ASP A 114 3.22 -11.09 2.88
C ASP A 114 1.71 -10.98 3.10
N CYS A 115 1.16 -11.75 4.05
CA CYS A 115 -0.24 -11.60 4.44
C CYS A 115 -0.53 -10.20 4.99
N MET A 116 0.31 -9.70 5.90
CA MET A 116 0.13 -8.38 6.50
C MET A 116 0.21 -7.26 5.46
N ALA A 117 1.07 -7.39 4.44
CA ALA A 117 1.14 -6.46 3.33
C ALA A 117 -0.17 -6.44 2.55
N GLN A 118 -0.59 -7.59 2.00
CA GLN A 118 -1.79 -7.71 1.18
C GLN A 118 -3.04 -7.14 1.87
N VAL A 119 -3.31 -7.56 3.10
CA VAL A 119 -4.51 -7.11 3.81
C VAL A 119 -4.43 -5.64 4.22
N SER A 120 -3.23 -5.07 4.36
CA SER A 120 -3.05 -3.63 4.61
C SER A 120 -3.29 -2.82 3.33
N ASP A 121 -2.93 -3.34 2.17
CA ASP A 121 -3.26 -2.75 0.86
C ASP A 121 -4.77 -2.78 0.62
N ASP A 122 -5.43 -3.94 0.81
CA ASP A 122 -6.89 -4.05 0.70
C ASP A 122 -7.61 -3.07 1.66
N ARG A 123 -7.06 -2.90 2.86
CA ARG A 123 -7.59 -1.94 3.84
C ARG A 123 -7.37 -0.50 3.39
N SER A 124 -6.23 -0.21 2.78
CA SER A 124 -5.93 1.11 2.20
C SER A 124 -6.97 1.48 1.14
N GLU A 125 -7.22 0.58 0.18
CA GLU A 125 -8.26 0.78 -0.84
C GLU A 125 -9.65 1.00 -0.23
N PHE A 126 -10.00 0.21 0.80
CA PHE A 126 -11.25 0.43 1.52
C PHE A 126 -11.32 1.82 2.16
N LEU A 127 -10.26 2.28 2.83
CA LEU A 127 -10.22 3.61 3.44
C LEU A 127 -10.28 4.72 2.38
N GLU A 128 -9.62 4.54 1.25
CA GLU A 128 -9.69 5.44 0.10
C GLU A 128 -11.12 5.54 -0.43
N SER A 129 -11.86 4.45 -0.53
CA SER A 129 -13.24 4.46 -1.04
C SER A 129 -14.21 5.30 -0.20
N ILE A 130 -13.91 5.52 1.08
CA ILE A 130 -14.78 6.27 1.99
C ILE A 130 -14.68 7.77 1.73
N GLY A 131 -15.84 8.40 1.55
CA GLY A 131 -15.96 9.86 1.47
C GLY A 131 -15.44 10.43 0.16
N GLN A 132 -15.52 9.69 -0.94
CA GLN A 132 -15.17 10.14 -2.29
C GLN A 132 -16.30 10.90 -3.02
N GLU A 133 -17.52 10.93 -2.46
CA GLU A 133 -18.73 11.55 -3.07
C GLU A 133 -18.98 13.02 -2.69
#